data_AF-A0A554JB58-F1
#
_entry.id   AF-A0A554JB58-F1
#
_cell.length_a   1.000
_cell.length_b   1.000
_cell.length_c   1.000
_cell.angle_alpha   90.00
_cell.angle_beta   90.00
_cell.angle_gamma   90.00
#
_symmetry.space_group_name_H-M   'P 1'
#
loop_
_entity.id
_entity.type
_entity.pdbx_description
1 polymer ?
#
loop_
_entity_poly.entity_id
_entity_poly.type
_entity_poly.pdbx_seq_one_letter_code
_entity_poly.pdbx_strand_id
1 'polypeptide(L)'
;MTYLLISIFILTVVLYFVRKTSDLNICPICVATVFTWSLAFIAAAFELLDISPVLISLLMAISLGATIQKYGSKLGLFWKTSAVLVGFPAVYLVSQGDFLKAVLFGFALVVFTILSFVFSKEKNINDKFEECC
;
A
#
# COMPACT_ATOMS: atom_id res chain seq x y z
N MET A 1 -10.41 -7.65 -12.61
CA MET A 1 -10.26 -6.30 -12.03
C MET A 1 -11.49 -5.83 -11.25
N THR A 2 -12.70 -5.82 -11.83
CA THR A 2 -13.94 -5.42 -11.12
C THR A 2 -14.23 -6.24 -9.86
N TYR A 3 -13.93 -7.55 -9.89
CA TYR A 3 -14.07 -8.43 -8.73
C TYR A 3 -13.18 -8.03 -7.53
N LEU A 4 -11.99 -7.46 -7.76
CA LEU A 4 -11.12 -6.97 -6.68
C LEU A 4 -11.70 -5.71 -6.04
N LEU A 5 -12.21 -4.78 -6.85
CA LEU A 5 -12.83 -3.56 -6.36
C LEU A 5 -14.08 -3.86 -5.52
N ILE A 6 -14.90 -4.81 -5.99
CA ILE A 6 -16.08 -5.29 -5.24
C ILE A 6 -15.65 -5.96 -3.93
N SER A 7 -14.59 -6.78 -3.95
CA SER A 7 -14.04 -7.41 -2.75
C SER A 7 -13.58 -6.36 -1.73
N ILE A 8 -12.82 -5.34 -2.16
CA ILE A 8 -12.37 -4.25 -1.28
C ILE A 8 -13.57 -3.52 -0.67
N PHE A 9 -14.58 -3.20 -1.48
CA PHE A 9 -15.79 -2.52 -1.01
C PHE A 9 -16.52 -3.34 0.05
N ILE A 10 -16.76 -4.62 -0.21
CA ILE A 10 -17.42 -5.53 0.73
C ILE A 10 -16.60 -5.67 2.01
N LEU A 11 -15.28 -5.92 1.91
CA LEU A 11 -14.42 -6.04 3.08
C LEU A 11 -14.40 -4.76 3.91
N THR A 12 -14.37 -3.59 3.26
CA THR A 12 -14.36 -2.29 3.93
C THR A 12 -15.65 -2.10 4.71
N VAL A 13 -16.80 -2.44 4.12
CA VAL A 13 -18.10 -2.38 4.82
C VAL A 13 -18.14 -3.35 6.00
N VAL A 14 -17.70 -4.59 5.82
CA VAL A 14 -17.67 -5.59 6.90
C VAL A 14 -16.76 -5.14 8.05
N LEU A 15 -15.53 -4.72 7.74
CA LEU A 15 -14.58 -4.24 8.74
C LEU A 15 -15.05 -2.94 9.40
N TYR A 16 -15.81 -2.10 8.69
CA TYR A 16 -16.44 -0.93 9.27
C TYR A 16 -17.47 -1.30 10.34
N PHE A 17 -18.31 -2.31 10.09
CA PHE A 17 -19.22 -2.83 11.11
C PHE A 17 -18.49 -3.47 12.28
N VAL A 18 -17.42 -4.23 12.04
CA VAL A 18 -16.59 -4.84 13.09
C VAL A 18 -15.89 -3.77 13.93
N ARG A 19 -15.40 -2.69 13.32
CA ARG A 19 -14.85 -1.53 14.03
C ARG A 19 -15.90 -0.82 14.87
N LYS A 20 -17.16 -0.83 14.44
CA LYS A 20 -18.23 -0.23 15.25
C LYS A 20 -18.52 -1.05 16.51
N THR A 21 -18.32 -2.37 16.47
CA THR A 21 -18.52 -3.27 17.62
C THR A 21 -17.27 -3.53 18.44
N SER A 22 -16.08 -3.26 17.89
CA SER A 22 -14.78 -3.52 18.53
C SER A 22 -14.01 -2.21 18.66
N ASP A 23 -13.43 -1.92 19.82
CA ASP A 23 -12.66 -0.69 20.11
C ASP A 23 -11.27 -0.66 19.41
N LEU A 24 -11.17 -1.29 18.23
CA LEU A 24 -9.96 -1.38 17.45
C LEU A 24 -9.76 -0.06 16.69
N ASN A 25 -8.66 0.63 17.00
CA ASN A 25 -8.20 1.83 16.30
C ASN A 25 -7.61 1.54 14.91
N ILE A 26 -8.22 0.61 14.19
CA ILE A 26 -7.74 0.13 12.90
C ILE A 26 -8.56 0.73 11.77
N CYS A 27 -7.89 1.19 10.71
CA CYS A 27 -8.58 1.66 9.53
C CYS A 27 -9.15 0.50 8.71
N PRO A 28 -10.48 0.40 8.55
CA PRO A 28 -11.09 -0.70 7.83
C PRO A 28 -10.67 -0.70 6.34
N ILE A 29 -10.45 0.47 5.73
CA ILE A 29 -10.03 0.54 4.33
C ILE A 29 -8.57 0.08 4.14
N CYS A 30 -7.66 0.43 5.05
CA CYS A 30 -6.25 0.02 4.95
C CYS A 30 -6.12 -1.49 5.11
N VAL A 31 -6.84 -2.09 6.07
CA VAL A 31 -6.81 -3.53 6.26
C VAL A 31 -7.48 -4.25 5.10
N ALA A 32 -8.62 -3.74 4.62
CA ALA A 32 -9.29 -4.29 3.45
C ALA A 32 -8.35 -4.32 2.24
N THR A 33 -7.68 -3.20 1.92
CA THR A 33 -6.79 -3.15 0.77
C THR A 33 -5.58 -4.06 0.96
N VAL A 34 -4.88 -4.02 2.09
CA VAL A 34 -3.74 -4.91 2.35
C VAL A 34 -4.15 -6.38 2.23
N PHE A 35 -5.30 -6.76 2.79
CA PHE A 35 -5.77 -8.13 2.76
C PHE A 35 -6.13 -8.57 1.33
N THR A 36 -6.88 -7.75 0.59
CA THR A 36 -7.24 -8.06 -0.79
C THR A 36 -6.01 -8.17 -1.69
N TRP A 37 -5.01 -7.28 -1.54
CA TRP A 37 -3.79 -7.35 -2.33
C TRP A 37 -2.91 -8.54 -1.95
N SER A 38 -2.86 -8.91 -0.67
CA SER A 38 -2.14 -10.10 -0.21
C SER A 38 -2.77 -11.38 -0.78
N LEU A 39 -4.11 -11.48 -0.78
CA LEU A 39 -4.83 -12.57 -1.42
C LEU A 39 -4.66 -12.59 -2.94
N ALA A 40 -4.71 -11.42 -3.59
CA ALA A 40 -4.47 -11.31 -5.03
C ALA A 40 -3.03 -11.72 -5.39
N PHE A 41 -2.06 -11.39 -4.54
CA PHE A 41 -0.66 -11.79 -4.69
C PHE A 41 -0.49 -13.30 -4.60
N ILE A 42 -1.09 -13.92 -3.57
CA ILE A 42 -1.06 -15.38 -3.41
C ILE A 42 -1.74 -16.05 -4.62
N ALA A 43 -2.92 -15.57 -5.02
CA ALA A 43 -3.63 -16.14 -6.16
C ALA A 43 -2.86 -15.96 -7.49
N ALA A 44 -2.17 -14.84 -7.68
CA ALA A 44 -1.28 -14.63 -8.82
C ALA A 44 -0.07 -15.57 -8.79
N ALA A 45 0.49 -15.85 -7.61
CA ALA A 45 1.60 -16.80 -7.44
C ALA A 45 1.23 -18.25 -7.80
N PHE A 46 -0.05 -18.61 -7.71
CA PHE A 46 -0.59 -19.90 -8.14
C PHE A 46 -1.13 -19.87 -9.59
N GLU A 47 -0.85 -18.82 -10.36
CA GLU A 47 -1.33 -18.63 -11.75
C GLU A 47 -2.87 -18.64 -11.88
N LEU A 48 -3.61 -18.44 -10.79
CA LEU A 48 -5.07 -18.44 -10.78
C LEU A 48 -5.66 -17.13 -11.32
N LEU A 49 -4.90 -16.04 -11.24
CA LEU A 49 -5.30 -14.70 -11.66
C LEU A 49 -4.24 -14.08 -12.57
N ASP A 50 -4.68 -13.70 -13.78
CA ASP A 50 -3.86 -12.95 -14.73
C ASP A 50 -3.89 -11.45 -14.40
N ILE A 51 -3.05 -11.04 -13.45
CA ILE A 51 -2.88 -9.64 -13.05
C ILE A 51 -1.41 -9.28 -13.18
N SER A 52 -1.15 -8.07 -13.70
CA SER A 52 0.22 -7.60 -13.81
C SER A 52 0.88 -7.50 -12.43
N PRO A 53 2.03 -8.17 -12.23
CA PRO A 53 2.74 -8.19 -10.94
C PRO A 53 3.21 -6.78 -10.50
N VAL A 54 3.42 -5.90 -11.46
CA VAL A 54 3.70 -4.47 -11.24
C VAL A 54 2.53 -3.77 -10.53
N LEU A 55 1.29 -4.07 -10.92
CA LEU A 55 0.12 -3.44 -10.34
C LEU A 55 -0.08 -3.90 -8.88
N ILE A 56 0.04 -5.20 -8.61
CA ILE A 56 -0.11 -5.75 -7.25
C ILE A 56 0.96 -5.19 -6.31
N SER A 57 2.23 -5.18 -6.74
CA SER A 57 3.33 -4.63 -5.94
C SER A 57 3.16 -3.14 -5.65
N LEU A 58 2.70 -2.36 -6.63
CA LEU A 58 2.41 -0.93 -6.44
C LEU A 58 1.31 -0.71 -5.39
N LEU A 59 0.18 -1.41 -5.52
CA LEU A 59 -0.96 -1.20 -4.64
C LEU A 59 -0.70 -1.73 -3.22
N MET A 60 0.09 -2.80 -3.10
CA MET A 60 0.55 -3.30 -1.80
C MET A 60 1.50 -2.31 -1.13
N ALA A 61 2.46 -1.73 -1.87
CA ALA A 61 3.39 -0.72 -1.34
C ALA A 61 2.67 0.56 -0.88
N ILE A 62 1.69 1.05 -1.66
CA ILE A 62 0.87 2.22 -1.28
C ILE A 62 0.07 1.91 0.01
N SER A 63 -0.52 0.73 0.09
CA SER A 63 -1.30 0.32 1.27
C SER A 63 -0.44 0.18 2.53
N LEU A 64 0.79 -0.32 2.39
CA LEU A 64 1.78 -0.37 3.47
C LEU A 64 2.19 1.04 3.91
N GLY A 65 2.45 1.95 2.96
CA GLY A 65 2.78 3.35 3.26
C GLY A 65 1.67 4.06 4.05
N ALA A 66 0.41 3.87 3.66
CA ALA A 66 -0.74 4.39 4.38
C ALA A 66 -0.89 3.75 5.78
N THR A 67 -0.69 2.45 5.91
CA THR A 67 -0.76 1.76 7.21
C THR A 67 0.30 2.28 8.18
N ILE A 68 1.52 2.50 7.68
CA ILE A 68 2.65 2.94 8.48
C ILE A 68 2.51 4.40 8.94
N GLN A 69 1.78 5.23 8.18
CA GLN A 69 1.43 6.58 8.61
C GLN A 69 0.60 6.57 9.90
N LYS A 70 -0.45 5.74 9.97
CA LYS A 70 -1.33 5.65 11.14
C LYS A 70 -0.62 5.16 12.40
N TYR A 71 0.10 4.04 12.27
CA TYR A 71 0.64 3.35 13.44
C TYR A 71 2.10 3.71 13.74
N GLY A 72 2.80 4.36 12.81
CA GLY A 72 4.21 4.75 12.91
C GLY A 72 4.42 6.23 13.27
N SER A 73 3.46 6.87 13.94
CA SER A 73 3.39 8.31 14.16
C SER A 73 4.63 8.96 14.79
N LYS A 74 5.53 8.18 15.41
CA LYS A 74 6.79 8.68 16.01
C LYS A 74 7.95 8.86 15.03
N LEU A 75 7.90 8.28 13.82
CA LEU A 75 9.06 8.24 12.91
C LEU A 75 8.93 9.16 11.68
N GLY A 76 7.86 9.96 11.60
CA GLY A 76 7.72 11.04 10.62
C GLY A 76 7.67 10.60 9.15
N LEU A 77 7.88 11.56 8.25
CA LEU A 77 7.78 11.40 6.79
C LEU A 77 8.85 10.45 6.21
N PHE A 78 10.00 10.33 6.89
CA PHE A 78 11.11 9.45 6.51
C PHE A 78 10.72 7.97 6.57
N TRP A 79 9.94 7.58 7.58
CA TRP A 79 9.52 6.18 7.71
C TRP A 79 8.50 5.80 6.64
N LYS A 80 7.60 6.73 6.27
CA LYS A 80 6.64 6.56 5.17
C LYS A 80 7.35 6.28 3.85
N THR A 81 8.33 7.12 3.49
CA THR A 81 9.07 6.96 2.24
C THR A 81 9.92 5.71 2.26
N SER A 82 10.61 5.41 3.36
CA SER A 82 11.42 4.19 3.50
C SER A 82 10.60 2.91 3.33
N ALA A 83 9.38 2.87 3.88
CA ALA A 83 8.54 1.69 3.76
C ALA A 83 8.02 1.47 2.35
N VAL A 84 7.71 2.53 1.61
CA VAL A 84 7.35 2.42 0.19
C VAL A 84 8.58 2.05 -0.64
N LEU A 85 9.73 2.68 -0.37
CA LEU A 85 11.01 2.42 -1.04
C LEU A 85 11.50 0.99 -0.85
N VAL A 86 11.31 0.39 0.32
CA VAL A 86 11.75 -0.97 0.63
C VAL A 86 10.66 -1.97 0.30
N GLY A 87 9.40 -1.65 0.60
CA GLY A 87 8.25 -2.52 0.39
C GLY A 87 7.97 -2.79 -1.09
N PHE A 88 8.04 -1.77 -1.95
CA PHE A 88 7.81 -1.95 -3.38
C PHE A 88 8.80 -2.92 -4.04
N PRO A 89 10.14 -2.71 -3.98
CA PRO A 89 11.09 -3.64 -4.58
C PRO A 89 11.06 -5.00 -3.90
N ALA A 90 10.81 -5.09 -2.59
CA ALA A 90 10.66 -6.39 -1.92
C ALA A 90 9.50 -7.19 -2.51
N VAL A 91 8.30 -6.60 -2.64
CA VAL A 91 7.13 -7.29 -3.19
C VAL A 91 7.33 -7.59 -4.68
N TYR A 92 7.93 -6.67 -5.45
CA TYR A 92 8.18 -6.88 -6.87
C TYR A 92 9.20 -8.01 -7.12
N LEU A 93 10.24 -8.11 -6.30
CA LEU A 93 11.27 -9.14 -6.39
C LEU A 93 10.70 -10.52 -6.10
N VAL A 94 9.81 -10.65 -5.11
CA VAL A 94 9.06 -11.89 -4.86
C VAL A 94 8.11 -12.21 -6.02
N SER A 95 7.55 -11.18 -6.69
CA SER A 95 6.56 -11.38 -7.75
C SER A 95 7.14 -11.79 -9.11
N GLN A 96 8.30 -11.26 -9.51
CA GLN A 96 8.88 -11.53 -10.84
C GLN A 96 10.14 -12.39 -10.82
N GLY A 97 10.81 -12.55 -9.67
CA GLY A 97 12.10 -13.25 -9.59
C GLY A 97 13.28 -12.52 -10.28
N ASP A 98 13.00 -11.47 -11.06
CA ASP A 98 14.01 -10.66 -11.76
C ASP A 98 14.57 -9.54 -10.87
N PHE A 99 15.66 -9.86 -10.17
CA PHE A 99 16.37 -8.94 -9.27
C PHE A 99 16.74 -7.60 -9.92
N LEU A 100 17.21 -7.64 -11.18
CA LEU A 100 17.72 -6.46 -11.88
C LEU A 100 16.60 -5.45 -12.19
N LYS A 101 15.41 -5.94 -12.59
CA LYS A 101 14.22 -5.11 -12.79
C LYS A 101 13.73 -4.53 -11.46
N ALA A 102 13.78 -5.30 -10.39
CA ALA A 102 13.40 -4.85 -9.04
C ALA A 102 14.27 -3.67 -8.57
N VAL A 103 15.59 -3.76 -8.77
CA VAL A 103 16.53 -2.69 -8.43
C VAL A 103 16.30 -1.45 -9.29
N LEU A 104 16.07 -1.61 -10.60
CA LEU A 104 15.86 -0.48 -11.51
C LEU A 104 14.57 0.28 -11.20
N PHE A 105 13.49 -0.44 -10.91
CA PHE A 105 12.24 0.17 -10.44
C PHE A 105 12.37 0.79 -9.04
N GLY A 106 13.08 0.14 -8.12
CA GLY A 106 13.37 0.70 -6.81
C GLY A 106 14.10 2.02 -6.91
N PHE A 107 15.13 2.10 -7.77
CA PHE A 107 15.88 3.32 -8.04
C PHE A 107 15.00 4.42 -8.66
N ALA A 108 14.15 4.07 -9.64
CA ALA A 108 13.20 5.02 -10.23
C ALA A 108 12.24 5.60 -9.19
N LEU A 109 11.75 4.80 -8.24
CA LEU A 109 10.91 5.25 -7.12
C LEU A 109 11.66 6.17 -6.16
N VAL A 110 12.94 5.88 -5.87
CA VAL A 110 13.80 6.77 -5.06
C VAL A 110 13.92 8.14 -5.73
N VAL A 111 14.23 8.16 -7.03
CA VAL A 111 14.38 9.40 -7.78
C VAL A 111 13.06 10.17 -7.83
N PHE A 112 11.94 9.47 -8.06
CA PHE A 112 10.61 10.09 -8.10
C PHE A 112 10.20 10.68 -6.75
N THR A 113 10.50 9.99 -5.64
CA THR A 113 10.19 10.48 -4.29
C THR A 113 11.06 11.67 -3.91
N ILE A 114 12.35 11.68 -4.25
CA ILE A 114 13.25 12.83 -4.05
C ILE A 114 12.76 14.02 -4.87
N LEU A 115 12.43 13.82 -6.15
CA LEU A 115 11.88 14.88 -7.01
C LEU A 115 10.56 15.42 -6.44
N SER A 116 9.63 14.54 -6.07
CA SER A 116 8.35 14.95 -5.47
C SER A 116 8.56 15.73 -4.18
N PHE A 117 9.55 15.37 -3.37
CA PHE A 117 9.90 16.09 -2.15
C PHE A 117 10.49 17.48 -2.45
N VAL A 118 11.38 17.59 -3.44
CA VAL A 118 11.96 18.87 -3.87
C VAL A 118 10.90 19.81 -4.45
N PHE A 119 9.87 19.27 -5.13
CA PHE A 119 8.79 20.05 -5.72
C PHE A 119 7.58 20.26 -4.80
N SER A 120 7.50 19.57 -3.66
CA SER A 120 6.39 19.72 -2.74
C SER A 120 6.55 20.99 -1.89
N LYS A 121 5.89 22.08 -2.32
CA LYS A 121 5.62 23.22 -1.44
C LYS A 121 4.53 22.82 -0.46
N GLU A 122 4.90 22.76 0.81
CA GLU A 122 4.03 22.46 1.95
C GLU A 122 2.75 23.31 1.91
N LYS A 123 1.61 22.70 1.55
CA LYS A 123 0.28 23.26 1.78
C LYS A 123 -0.35 22.43 2.89
N ASN A 124 -0.34 23.03 4.09
CA ASN A 124 -0.98 22.51 5.29
C ASN A 124 -2.51 22.57 5.09
N ILE A 125 -3.05 21.55 4.43
CA ILE A 125 -4.50 21.36 4.26
C ILE A 125 -4.85 20.27 5.27
N ASN A 126 -5.68 20.61 6.26
CA ASN A 126 -6.27 19.67 7.22
C ASN A 126 -6.82 18.45 6.47
N ASP A 127 -6.06 17.36 6.48
CA ASP A 127 -6.36 16.20 5.66
C ASP A 127 -7.25 15.26 6.48
N LYS A 128 -8.54 15.22 6.17
CA LYS A 128 -9.51 14.34 6.88
C LYS A 128 -9.14 12.85 6.78
N PHE A 129 -8.20 12.51 5.89
CA PHE A 129 -7.64 11.18 5.78
C PHE A 129 -6.70 10.81 6.93
N GLU A 130 -6.18 11.76 7.72
CA GLU A 130 -5.29 11.48 8.87
C GLU A 130 -5.99 10.70 10.00
N GLU A 131 -7.31 10.91 10.17
CA GLU A 131 -8.10 10.15 11.14
C GLU A 131 -8.30 8.69 10.70
N CYS A 132 -8.22 8.45 9.39
CA CYS A 132 -8.37 7.14 8.79
C CYS A 132 -7.02 6.46 8.54
N CYS A 133 -5.98 7.12 8.05
CA CYS A 133 -4.73 6.51 7.56
C CYS A 133 -3.49 7.19 8.12
#